data_AF-A0A956LM58-F1
#
_entry.id   AF-A0A956LM58-F1
#
_cell.length_a   1.000
_cell.length_b   1.000
_cell.length_c   1.000
_cell.angle_alpha   90.00
_cell.angle_beta   90.00
_cell.angle_gamma   90.00
#
_symmetry.space_group_name_H-M   'P 1'
#
loop_
_entity.id
_entity.type
_entity.pdbx_description
1 polymer ?
#
loop_
_entity_poly.entity_id
_entity_poly.type
_entity_poly.pdbx_seq_one_letter_code
_entity_poly.pdbx_strand_id
1 'polypeptide(L)'
;MVTDDYPAAHSMDTEWFAVDEYGRVGRFYTGEDGALPHDAATGFGPSDGVVDLLELDVARAIRFAASGDDVHWREGFRPAPGRTLVGLAPDEEDEEAELPGWAAGAFELRSRSGDPARVLLSRSPLALARVEELRARADVRWTLSVDDLPELLEGVELVDGLFRFGRDHGDDPGRYERGAAPEDPLTVDWIRGPASVAIARTRLPVDFNAAPVVHLADHMDEAATARWGELPLRYTEAFSQRREQAAAAVRQRSRRTLVYLAVLLGALALLASLT
;
A
#
# COMPACT_ATOMS: atom_id res chain seq x y z
N MET A 1 -20.53 23.31 26.01
CA MET A 1 -19.38 22.40 26.09
C MET A 1 -19.20 21.85 24.69
N VAL A 2 -18.11 22.20 24.01
CA VAL A 2 -17.74 21.58 22.73
C VAL A 2 -17.14 20.24 23.13
N THR A 3 -17.81 19.14 22.80
CA THR A 3 -17.21 17.82 22.85
C THR A 3 -16.15 17.80 21.76
N ASP A 4 -14.87 17.76 22.15
CA ASP A 4 -13.78 17.54 21.21
C ASP A 4 -14.04 16.20 20.52
N ASP A 5 -14.55 16.30 19.30
CA ASP A 5 -14.69 15.17 18.38
C ASP A 5 -13.25 14.83 17.98
N TYR A 6 -12.60 13.97 18.77
CA TYR A 6 -11.32 13.39 18.37
C TYR A 6 -11.57 12.73 17.02
N PRO A 7 -10.79 13.06 15.97
CA PRO A 7 -11.00 12.47 14.67
C PRO A 7 -10.99 10.96 14.86
N ALA A 8 -12.13 10.34 14.60
CA ALA A 8 -12.26 8.92 14.80
C ALA A 8 -11.18 8.25 13.95
N ALA A 9 -10.29 7.51 14.61
CA ALA A 9 -9.18 6.80 13.99
C ALA A 9 -9.74 5.65 13.14
N HIS A 10 -10.34 5.99 12.00
CA HIS A 10 -11.11 5.07 11.15
C HIS A 10 -10.40 4.72 9.85
N SER A 11 -9.08 4.83 9.79
CA SER A 11 -8.33 4.22 8.69
C SER A 11 -6.91 3.93 9.16
N MET A 12 -6.74 2.81 9.86
CA MET A 12 -5.42 2.25 10.21
C MET A 12 -4.95 1.21 9.19
N ASP A 13 -5.70 1.05 8.12
CA ASP A 13 -5.36 0.15 7.03
C ASP A 13 -4.03 0.59 6.43
N THR A 14 -3.06 -0.32 6.49
CA THR A 14 -1.73 -0.09 5.98
C THR A 14 -1.39 -1.17 4.97
N GLU A 15 -0.65 -0.78 3.95
CA GLU A 15 -0.07 -1.71 3.01
C GLU A 15 1.44 -1.78 3.19
N TRP A 16 1.98 -2.96 2.98
CA TRP A 16 3.41 -3.18 3.05
C TRP A 16 3.87 -4.22 2.02
N PHE A 17 5.18 -4.26 1.79
CA PHE A 17 5.79 -5.13 0.80
C PHE A 17 6.78 -6.08 1.44
N ALA A 18 6.85 -7.30 0.90
CA ALA A 18 7.91 -8.23 1.17
C ALA A 18 8.41 -8.90 -0.12
N VAL A 19 9.63 -9.41 -0.03
CA VAL A 19 10.25 -10.22 -1.07
C VAL A 19 10.32 -11.67 -0.60
N ASP A 20 9.91 -12.58 -1.46
CA ASP A 20 9.91 -14.03 -1.26
C ASP A 20 11.34 -14.61 -1.42
N GLU A 21 11.51 -15.91 -1.19
CA GLU A 21 12.84 -16.55 -1.28
C GLU A 21 13.43 -16.54 -2.71
N TYR A 22 12.60 -16.33 -3.73
CA TYR A 22 12.95 -16.25 -5.15
C TYR A 22 13.04 -14.81 -5.67
N GLY A 23 12.98 -13.82 -4.79
CA GLY A 23 13.05 -12.41 -5.20
C GLY A 23 11.72 -11.85 -5.70
N ARG A 24 10.59 -12.56 -5.57
CA ARG A 24 9.27 -12.09 -6.04
C ARG A 24 8.63 -11.18 -5.01
N VAL A 25 7.86 -10.20 -5.49
CA VAL A 25 7.29 -9.16 -4.63
C VAL A 25 5.85 -9.49 -4.27
N GLY A 26 5.55 -9.41 -2.96
CA GLY A 26 4.21 -9.53 -2.40
C GLY A 26 3.77 -8.21 -1.78
N ARG A 27 2.51 -7.83 -2.03
CA ARG A 27 1.81 -6.69 -1.40
C ARG A 27 0.86 -7.22 -0.34
N PHE A 28 1.01 -6.77 0.88
CA PHE A 28 0.26 -7.21 2.05
C PHE A 28 -0.62 -6.07 2.55
N TYR A 29 -1.91 -6.33 2.72
CA TYR A 29 -2.87 -5.36 3.25
C TYR A 29 -3.29 -5.77 4.66
N THR A 30 -2.99 -4.93 5.66
CA THR A 30 -3.21 -5.26 7.08
C THR A 30 -4.69 -5.32 7.44
N GLY A 31 -5.54 -4.51 6.82
CA GLY A 31 -6.85 -4.19 7.39
C GLY A 31 -6.73 -3.57 8.79
N GLU A 32 -7.84 -3.53 9.53
CA GLU A 32 -7.97 -2.77 10.79
C GLU A 32 -7.02 -3.22 11.92
N ASP A 33 -6.71 -4.52 12.03
CA ASP A 33 -5.82 -5.07 13.09
C ASP A 33 -4.68 -5.96 12.57
N GLY A 34 -4.33 -5.91 11.28
CA GLY A 34 -3.25 -6.74 10.76
C GLY A 34 -1.89 -6.37 11.33
N ALA A 35 -1.03 -7.37 11.52
CA ALA A 35 0.33 -7.17 12.01
C ALA A 35 1.29 -6.74 10.90
N LEU A 36 2.15 -5.78 11.18
CA LEU A 36 3.06 -5.18 10.21
C LEU A 36 4.51 -5.41 10.67
N PRO A 37 5.42 -5.96 9.86
CA PRO A 37 6.84 -6.02 10.23
C PRO A 37 7.43 -4.63 10.51
N HIS A 38 8.25 -4.47 11.57
CA HIS A 38 8.83 -3.18 11.92
C HIS A 38 9.72 -2.61 10.82
N ASP A 39 10.43 -3.46 10.09
CA ASP A 39 11.27 -3.05 8.96
C ASP A 39 10.45 -2.46 7.80
N ALA A 40 9.18 -2.88 7.68
CA ALA A 40 8.22 -2.28 6.77
C ALA A 40 7.61 -0.97 7.33
N ALA A 41 7.43 -0.87 8.65
CA ALA A 41 6.88 0.31 9.32
C ALA A 41 7.84 1.51 9.37
N THR A 42 9.15 1.26 9.44
CA THR A 42 10.18 2.28 9.70
C THR A 42 10.71 2.97 8.43
N GLY A 43 10.19 2.63 7.25
CA GLY A 43 10.61 3.21 5.97
C GLY A 43 9.88 4.47 5.53
N PHE A 44 8.73 4.76 6.12
CA PHE A 44 7.86 5.84 5.65
C PHE A 44 7.79 6.94 6.71
N GLY A 45 8.83 7.77 6.75
CA GLY A 45 8.75 9.05 7.46
C GLY A 45 7.62 9.92 6.88
N PRO A 46 7.04 10.87 7.65
CA PRO A 46 5.88 11.66 7.24
C PRO A 46 6.06 12.55 5.99
N SER A 47 7.25 12.55 5.37
CA SER A 47 7.55 13.27 4.12
C SER A 47 7.84 12.39 2.90
N ASP A 48 8.01 11.07 3.06
CA ASP A 48 8.63 10.23 2.02
C ASP A 48 7.68 9.13 1.46
N GLY A 49 6.49 8.98 2.04
CA GLY A 49 5.52 7.92 1.69
C GLY A 49 4.82 8.03 0.32
N VAL A 50 5.03 9.13 -0.42
CA VAL A 50 4.44 9.33 -1.75
C VAL A 50 5.38 8.89 -2.87
N VAL A 51 6.68 8.74 -2.61
CA VAL A 51 7.67 8.51 -3.69
C VAL A 51 7.72 7.04 -4.14
N ASP A 52 7.38 6.06 -3.31
CA ASP A 52 7.54 4.64 -3.65
C ASP A 52 6.34 4.01 -4.38
N LEU A 53 5.10 4.41 -4.05
CA LEU A 53 3.94 4.02 -4.84
C LEU A 53 3.92 4.78 -6.16
N LEU A 54 4.37 6.03 -6.17
CA LEU A 54 4.41 6.84 -7.38
C LEU A 54 5.44 6.33 -8.38
N GLU A 55 6.65 5.90 -8.00
CA GLU A 55 7.58 5.29 -8.95
C GLU A 55 7.04 3.97 -9.52
N LEU A 56 6.34 3.17 -8.71
CA LEU A 56 5.66 1.98 -9.20
C LEU A 56 4.46 2.33 -10.10
N ASP A 57 3.66 3.33 -9.73
CA ASP A 57 2.49 3.83 -10.47
C ASP A 57 2.85 4.54 -11.77
N VAL A 58 3.99 5.24 -11.79
CA VAL A 58 4.62 5.81 -12.98
C VAL A 58 5.09 4.68 -13.89
N ALA A 59 5.87 3.72 -13.39
CA ALA A 59 6.28 2.55 -14.17
C ALA A 59 5.07 1.76 -14.71
N ARG A 60 3.97 1.69 -13.95
CA ARG A 60 2.69 1.05 -14.32
C ARG A 60 1.91 1.80 -15.40
N ALA A 61 1.67 3.10 -15.22
CA ALA A 61 0.97 3.95 -16.19
C ALA A 61 1.71 3.94 -17.54
N ILE A 62 3.03 3.80 -17.49
CA ILE A 62 3.84 3.76 -18.68
C ILE A 62 3.87 2.39 -19.34
N ARG A 63 3.87 1.28 -18.57
CA ARG A 63 3.69 -0.08 -19.14
C ARG A 63 2.36 -0.21 -19.87
N PHE A 64 1.30 0.41 -19.33
CA PHE A 64 -0.02 0.51 -19.98
C PHE A 64 0.03 1.38 -21.24
N ALA A 65 0.65 2.56 -21.20
CA ALA A 65 0.81 3.41 -22.39
C ALA A 65 1.71 2.79 -23.48
N ALA A 66 2.61 1.88 -23.11
CA ALA A 66 3.57 1.23 -24.01
C ALA A 66 3.07 -0.12 -24.58
N SER A 67 1.96 -0.69 -24.10
CA SER A 67 1.42 -1.95 -24.63
C SER A 67 0.77 -1.82 -26.01
N GLY A 68 0.60 -0.59 -26.52
CA GLY A 68 0.16 -0.33 -27.89
C GLY A 68 -1.32 -0.57 -28.16
N ASP A 69 -2.10 -0.93 -27.13
CA ASP A 69 -3.55 -0.85 -27.21
C ASP A 69 -3.95 0.62 -27.26
N ASP A 70 -4.87 0.98 -28.17
CA ASP A 70 -5.38 2.33 -28.34
C ASP A 70 -5.84 2.90 -26.97
N VAL A 71 -4.94 3.63 -26.30
CA VAL A 71 -5.33 4.52 -25.22
C VAL A 71 -6.18 5.56 -25.92
N HIS A 72 -7.49 5.36 -25.91
CA HIS A 72 -8.46 6.37 -26.30
C HIS A 72 -8.31 7.53 -25.31
N TRP A 73 -7.34 8.40 -25.57
CA TRP A 73 -7.23 9.68 -24.93
C TRP A 73 -8.57 10.36 -25.08
N ARG A 74 -9.23 10.67 -23.96
CA ARG A 74 -10.43 11.50 -24.01
C ARG A 74 -10.03 12.81 -24.68
N GLU A 75 -10.57 13.06 -25.87
CA GLU A 75 -10.44 14.35 -26.55
C GLU A 75 -10.81 15.46 -25.54
N GLY A 76 -9.85 16.35 -25.25
CA GLY A 76 -10.05 17.44 -24.30
C GLY A 76 -9.43 17.26 -22.91
N PHE A 77 -8.68 16.19 -22.64
CA PHE A 77 -7.91 16.05 -21.40
C PHE A 77 -6.87 17.17 -21.24
N ARG A 78 -6.94 17.94 -20.13
CA ARG A 78 -6.00 19.01 -19.79
C ARG A 78 -5.29 18.67 -18.49
N PRO A 79 -3.97 18.47 -18.49
CA PRO A 79 -3.24 18.08 -17.29
C PRO A 79 -3.32 19.16 -16.21
N ALA A 80 -3.49 18.73 -14.96
CA ALA A 80 -3.38 19.61 -13.80
C ALA A 80 -1.92 20.08 -13.58
N PRO A 81 -1.68 21.25 -12.95
CA PRO A 81 -0.34 21.73 -12.64
C PRO A 81 0.36 20.85 -11.59
N GLY A 82 1.26 19.96 -12.06
CA GLY A 82 2.06 19.04 -11.24
C GLY A 82 3.40 18.68 -11.88
N ARG A 83 4.18 17.79 -11.26
CA ARG A 83 5.38 17.19 -11.90
C ARG A 83 4.95 16.50 -13.20
N THR A 84 5.78 16.52 -14.24
CA THR A 84 5.43 15.98 -15.55
C THR A 84 6.37 14.84 -15.94
N LEU A 85 5.78 13.72 -16.36
CA LEU A 85 6.45 12.63 -17.04
C LEU A 85 6.47 12.91 -18.53
N VAL A 86 7.60 12.62 -19.18
CA VAL A 86 7.79 12.82 -20.62
C VAL A 86 8.32 11.53 -21.20
N GLY A 87 7.52 10.88 -22.05
CA GLY A 87 7.94 9.70 -22.79
C GLY A 87 8.61 10.08 -24.09
N LEU A 88 9.87 9.66 -24.24
CA LEU A 88 10.65 9.83 -25.45
C LEU A 88 10.67 8.53 -26.27
N ALA A 89 10.64 8.67 -27.58
CA ALA A 89 10.98 7.58 -28.49
C ALA A 89 12.44 7.15 -28.27
N PRO A 90 12.77 5.87 -28.44
CA PRO A 90 14.17 5.45 -28.46
C PRO A 90 14.88 6.17 -29.60
N ASP A 91 15.97 6.84 -29.26
CA ASP A 91 16.97 7.22 -30.25
C ASP A 91 18.05 6.14 -30.19
N GLU A 92 18.30 5.43 -31.29
CA GLU A 92 19.16 4.24 -31.32
C GLU A 92 20.64 4.56 -30.99
N GLU A 93 21.02 5.84 -30.94
CA GLU A 93 22.42 6.28 -30.88
C GLU A 93 22.85 6.94 -29.56
N ASP A 94 21.96 7.18 -28.58
CA ASP A 94 22.26 8.13 -27.48
C ASP A 94 21.92 7.63 -26.05
N GLU A 95 22.44 6.45 -25.70
CA GLU A 95 22.37 5.92 -24.33
C GLU A 95 23.09 6.82 -23.31
N GLU A 96 24.08 7.61 -23.74
CA GLU A 96 24.87 8.50 -22.88
C GLU A 96 24.39 9.97 -22.87
N ALA A 97 23.30 10.31 -23.57
CA ALA A 97 22.85 11.70 -23.65
C ALA A 97 22.58 12.28 -22.25
N GLU A 98 23.25 13.40 -21.94
CA GLU A 98 23.09 14.14 -20.69
C GLU A 98 21.62 14.48 -20.45
N LEU A 99 21.17 14.29 -19.21
CA LEU A 99 19.81 14.63 -18.84
C LEU A 99 19.58 16.13 -19.01
N PRO A 100 18.44 16.55 -19.60
CA PRO A 100 18.08 17.96 -19.64
C PRO A 100 18.06 18.53 -18.22
N GLY A 101 18.49 19.78 -18.04
CA GLY A 101 18.57 20.38 -16.69
C GLY A 101 17.25 20.41 -15.90
N TRP A 102 16.11 20.26 -16.57
CA TRP A 102 14.78 20.15 -15.96
C TRP A 102 14.42 18.73 -15.49
N ALA A 103 15.10 17.70 -15.99
CA ALA A 103 14.86 16.31 -15.66
C ALA A 103 15.55 15.92 -14.34
N ALA A 104 14.81 15.24 -13.47
CA ALA A 104 15.28 14.67 -12.21
C ALA A 104 16.02 13.35 -12.44
N GLY A 105 15.59 12.60 -13.43
CA GLY A 105 16.14 11.31 -13.81
C GLY A 105 15.58 10.88 -15.17
N ALA A 106 16.21 9.85 -15.71
CA ALA A 106 15.66 9.06 -16.81
C ALA A 106 15.58 7.60 -16.39
N PHE A 107 14.60 6.89 -16.93
CA PHE A 107 14.51 5.44 -16.84
C PHE A 107 14.11 4.88 -18.19
N GLU A 108 14.67 3.71 -18.53
CA GLU A 108 14.34 2.96 -19.74
C GLU A 108 13.17 2.02 -19.45
N LEU A 109 12.20 1.99 -20.34
CA LEU A 109 11.01 1.16 -20.23
C LEU A 109 10.92 0.26 -21.43
N ARG A 110 10.94 -1.05 -21.21
CA ARG A 110 10.76 -2.02 -22.28
C ARG A 110 9.31 -2.48 -22.30
N SER A 111 8.63 -2.27 -23.43
CA SER A 111 7.31 -2.85 -23.66
C SER A 111 7.43 -4.36 -23.92
N ARG A 112 6.30 -5.08 -23.88
CA ARG A 112 6.24 -6.48 -24.38
C ARG A 112 6.55 -6.58 -25.88
N SER A 113 6.37 -5.50 -26.65
CA SER A 113 6.71 -5.45 -28.07
C SER A 113 8.21 -5.26 -28.33
N GLY A 114 9.01 -4.96 -27.30
CA GLY A 114 10.47 -4.96 -27.36
C GLY A 114 11.11 -3.59 -27.57
N ASP A 115 10.35 -2.56 -27.93
CA ASP A 115 10.90 -1.21 -28.14
C ASP A 115 11.11 -0.51 -26.79
N PRO A 116 12.34 -0.14 -26.41
CA PRO A 116 12.58 0.64 -25.22
C PRO A 116 12.07 2.07 -25.41
N ALA A 117 11.38 2.64 -24.42
CA ALA A 117 11.05 4.05 -24.35
C ALA A 117 11.85 4.67 -23.20
N ARG A 118 12.50 5.81 -23.45
CA ARG A 118 13.17 6.57 -22.39
C ARG A 118 12.17 7.53 -21.77
N VAL A 119 11.99 7.47 -20.46
CA VAL A 119 11.07 8.38 -19.76
C VAL A 119 11.84 9.30 -18.86
N LEU A 120 11.52 10.59 -18.97
CA LEU A 120 12.06 11.64 -18.14
C LEU A 120 11.02 12.09 -17.11
N LEU A 121 11.44 12.20 -15.86
CA LEU A 121 10.64 12.79 -14.79
C LEU A 121 11.15 14.21 -14.51
N SER A 122 10.27 15.22 -14.47
CA SER A 122 10.68 16.58 -14.13
C SER A 122 11.03 16.75 -12.64
N ARG A 123 12.04 17.57 -12.32
CA ARG A 123 12.43 17.90 -10.92
C ARG A 123 11.34 18.64 -10.16
N SER A 124 10.69 19.55 -10.88
CA SER A 124 9.62 20.42 -10.40
C SER A 124 8.45 20.37 -11.39
N PRO A 125 7.27 20.85 -11.00
CA PRO A 125 6.20 21.10 -11.96
C PRO A 125 6.70 21.92 -13.15
N LEU A 126 6.38 21.46 -14.36
CA LEU A 126 6.72 22.21 -15.57
C LEU A 126 5.62 23.24 -15.83
N ALA A 127 6.00 24.44 -16.26
CA ALA A 127 5.03 25.42 -16.73
C ALA A 127 4.28 24.87 -17.95
N LEU A 128 2.99 25.20 -18.10
CA LEU A 128 2.17 24.70 -19.21
C LEU A 128 2.81 24.92 -20.59
N ALA A 129 3.37 26.12 -20.82
CA ALA A 129 4.08 26.45 -22.06
C ALA A 129 5.26 25.50 -22.34
N ARG A 130 5.96 25.04 -21.29
CA ARG A 130 7.07 24.08 -21.43
C ARG A 130 6.55 22.68 -21.75
N VAL A 131 5.42 22.27 -21.19
CA VAL A 131 4.76 20.99 -21.53
C VAL A 131 4.30 21.01 -22.99
N GLU A 132 3.70 22.12 -23.45
CA GLU A 132 3.30 22.30 -24.85
C GLU A 132 4.49 22.28 -25.80
N GLU A 133 5.60 22.93 -25.44
CA GLU A 133 6.86 22.87 -26.20
C GLU A 133 7.38 21.44 -26.31
N LEU A 134 7.39 20.68 -25.21
CA LEU A 134 7.83 19.28 -25.20
C LEU A 134 6.92 18.42 -26.08
N ARG A 135 5.60 18.56 -25.98
CA ARG A 135 4.63 17.85 -26.82
C ARG A 135 4.80 18.11 -28.32
N ALA A 136 5.33 19.28 -28.70
CA ALA A 136 5.56 19.62 -30.09
C ALA A 136 6.83 18.97 -30.68
N ARG A 137 7.69 18.35 -29.85
CA ARG A 137 8.90 17.68 -30.34
C ARG A 137 8.56 16.31 -30.94
N ALA A 138 9.21 15.97 -32.05
CA ALA A 138 8.97 14.71 -32.77
C ALA A 138 9.41 13.46 -31.98
N ASP A 139 10.36 13.61 -31.06
CA ASP A 139 10.86 12.53 -30.21
C ASP A 139 10.02 12.33 -28.95
N VAL A 140 9.11 13.24 -28.61
CA VAL A 140 8.23 13.11 -27.45
C VAL A 140 6.94 12.39 -27.87
N ARG A 141 6.74 11.16 -27.38
CA ARG A 141 5.52 10.38 -27.64
C ARG A 141 4.34 10.86 -26.81
N TRP A 142 4.57 11.24 -25.56
CA TRP A 142 3.53 11.67 -24.64
C TRP A 142 4.11 12.48 -23.49
N THR A 143 3.24 13.28 -22.85
CA THR A 143 3.55 13.95 -21.57
C THR A 143 2.37 13.79 -20.63
N LEU A 144 2.62 13.45 -19.37
CA LEU A 144 1.60 13.18 -18.39
C LEU A 144 1.88 13.93 -17.08
N SER A 145 0.89 14.60 -16.48
CA SER A 145 1.05 15.12 -15.12
C SER A 145 1.02 13.97 -14.13
N VAL A 146 1.86 14.05 -13.12
CA VAL A 146 1.86 13.13 -11.98
C VAL A 146 0.52 13.16 -11.27
N ASP A 147 -0.13 14.31 -11.20
CA ASP A 147 -1.44 14.46 -10.55
C ASP A 147 -2.58 13.79 -11.34
N ASP A 148 -2.35 13.52 -12.63
CA ASP A 148 -3.30 12.85 -13.51
C ASP A 148 -3.15 11.32 -13.48
N LEU A 149 -2.05 10.82 -12.89
CA LEU A 149 -1.80 9.38 -12.79
C LEU A 149 -2.98 8.65 -12.14
N PRO A 150 -3.53 9.07 -10.99
CA PRO A 150 -4.62 8.33 -10.35
C PRO A 150 -5.86 8.14 -11.24
N GLU A 151 -6.22 9.13 -12.07
CA GLU A 151 -7.37 9.05 -12.99
C GLU A 151 -7.09 8.12 -14.17
N LEU A 152 -5.87 8.14 -14.73
CA LEU A 152 -5.47 7.19 -15.78
C LEU A 152 -5.33 5.76 -15.25
N LEU A 153 -5.03 5.64 -13.97
CA LEU A 153 -4.87 4.40 -13.26
C LEU A 153 -6.22 3.88 -12.72
N GLU A 154 -7.27 4.69 -12.75
CA GLU A 154 -8.61 4.31 -12.31
C GLU A 154 -9.19 3.24 -13.24
N GLY A 155 -9.45 2.05 -12.70
CA GLY A 155 -9.97 0.90 -13.46
C GLY A 155 -8.91 0.05 -14.16
N VAL A 156 -7.64 0.44 -14.13
CA VAL A 156 -6.53 -0.47 -14.45
C VAL A 156 -6.33 -1.33 -13.20
N GLU A 157 -6.50 -2.66 -13.31
CA GLU A 157 -6.08 -3.57 -12.23
C GLU A 157 -4.55 -3.53 -12.13
N LEU A 158 -4.07 -2.56 -11.37
CA LEU A 158 -2.67 -2.27 -11.16
C LEU A 158 -2.11 -3.35 -10.24
N VAL A 159 -1.76 -4.48 -10.84
CA VAL A 159 -0.37 -4.94 -11.02
C VAL A 159 -0.49 -6.40 -11.48
N ASP A 160 -0.34 -6.64 -12.77
CA ASP A 160 0.04 -7.96 -13.26
C ASP A 160 1.44 -8.27 -12.71
N GLY A 161 1.53 -9.23 -11.80
CA GLY A 161 2.80 -9.72 -11.26
C GLY A 161 2.95 -9.67 -9.75
N LEU A 162 2.17 -8.89 -9.01
CA LEU A 162 2.26 -8.89 -7.55
C LEU A 162 1.43 -10.02 -6.96
N PHE A 163 2.02 -10.74 -6.01
CA PHE A 163 1.22 -11.53 -5.10
C PHE A 163 0.47 -10.59 -4.16
N ARG A 164 -0.86 -10.67 -4.17
CA ARG A 164 -1.71 -9.87 -3.28
C ARG A 164 -2.07 -10.71 -2.07
N PHE A 165 -1.76 -10.20 -0.90
CA PHE A 165 -2.00 -10.84 0.38
C PHE A 165 -2.97 -9.98 1.18
N GLY A 166 -4.23 -10.41 1.27
CA GLY A 166 -5.23 -9.78 2.12
C GLY A 166 -5.24 -10.45 3.48
N ARG A 167 -5.52 -9.68 4.54
CA ARG A 167 -5.89 -10.29 5.81
C ARG A 167 -7.18 -11.10 5.61
N ASP A 168 -7.18 -12.35 6.09
CA ASP A 168 -8.43 -13.07 6.29
C ASP A 168 -9.21 -12.37 7.42
N HIS A 169 -10.50 -12.10 7.22
CA HIS A 169 -11.37 -11.46 8.22
C HIS A 169 -11.47 -12.25 9.54
N GLY A 170 -10.78 -13.39 9.65
CA GLY A 170 -10.55 -14.11 10.89
C GLY A 170 -9.81 -13.33 11.97
N ASP A 171 -9.89 -13.90 13.17
CA ASP A 171 -9.18 -13.47 14.37
C ASP A 171 -7.68 -13.83 14.28
N ASP A 172 -6.93 -13.66 13.17
CA ASP A 172 -5.49 -14.01 13.16
C ASP A 172 -4.63 -12.89 12.55
N PRO A 173 -4.15 -11.91 13.37
CA PRO A 173 -3.51 -10.68 12.91
C PRO A 173 -2.29 -10.89 12.01
N GLY A 174 -1.55 -11.98 12.23
CA GLY A 174 -0.37 -12.31 11.44
C GLY A 174 -0.64 -13.15 10.21
N ARG A 175 -1.90 -13.53 9.93
CA ARG A 175 -2.27 -14.43 8.82
C ARG A 175 -2.76 -13.63 7.62
N TYR A 176 -2.12 -13.90 6.49
CA TYR A 176 -2.41 -13.27 5.21
C TYR A 176 -2.74 -14.33 4.16
N GLU A 177 -3.87 -14.17 3.50
CA GLU A 177 -4.31 -15.02 2.40
C GLU A 177 -3.97 -14.40 1.07
N ARG A 178 -3.36 -15.21 0.21
CA ARG A 178 -3.03 -14.82 -1.14
C ARG A 178 -4.28 -14.85 -2.01
N GLY A 179 -4.48 -13.81 -2.81
CA GLY A 179 -5.40 -13.82 -3.93
C GLY A 179 -4.90 -14.73 -5.08
N ALA A 180 -5.40 -14.47 -6.29
CA ALA A 180 -4.91 -15.15 -7.48
C ALA A 180 -3.39 -14.92 -7.66
N ALA A 181 -2.67 -15.99 -7.96
CA ALA A 181 -1.26 -15.88 -8.33
C ALA A 181 -1.17 -15.19 -9.70
N PRO A 182 -0.25 -14.23 -9.87
CA PRO A 182 -0.02 -13.64 -11.18
C PRO A 182 0.67 -14.62 -12.12
N GLU A 183 0.35 -14.56 -13.41
CA GLU A 183 0.99 -15.40 -14.44
C GLU A 183 2.47 -15.06 -14.64
N ASP A 184 2.82 -13.78 -14.49
CA ASP A 184 4.18 -13.24 -14.68
C ASP A 184 4.62 -12.46 -13.44
N PRO A 185 5.10 -13.14 -12.37
CA PRO A 185 5.40 -12.51 -11.10
C PRO A 185 6.49 -11.45 -11.18
N LEU A 186 6.23 -10.29 -10.58
CA LEU A 186 7.19 -9.20 -10.44
C LEU A 186 8.32 -9.63 -9.50
N THR A 187 9.57 -9.46 -9.96
CA THR A 187 10.77 -9.68 -9.14
C THR A 187 11.41 -8.35 -8.74
N VAL A 188 12.03 -8.32 -7.57
CA VAL A 188 12.67 -7.12 -7.03
C VAL A 188 13.85 -6.65 -7.89
N ASP A 189 14.51 -7.55 -8.62
CA ASP A 189 15.62 -7.24 -9.52
C ASP A 189 15.18 -6.37 -10.72
N TRP A 190 13.90 -6.39 -11.05
CA TRP A 190 13.30 -5.53 -12.07
C TRP A 190 13.01 -4.13 -11.56
N ILE A 191 12.98 -3.95 -10.24
CA ILE A 191 12.80 -2.66 -9.59
C ILE A 191 14.19 -2.03 -9.44
N ARG A 192 14.32 -0.76 -9.83
CA ARG A 192 15.58 -0.02 -9.74
C ARG A 192 15.49 1.07 -8.68
N GLY A 193 16.65 1.53 -8.22
CA GLY A 193 16.74 2.69 -7.33
C GLY A 193 16.27 2.42 -5.89
N PRO A 194 15.94 3.48 -5.14
CA PRO A 194 15.58 3.41 -3.72
C PRO A 194 14.38 2.49 -3.44
N ALA A 195 13.41 2.41 -4.35
CA ALA A 195 12.24 1.55 -4.21
C ALA A 195 12.60 0.06 -4.08
N SER A 196 13.61 -0.41 -4.82
CA SER A 196 14.08 -1.81 -4.72
C SER A 196 14.63 -2.13 -3.33
N VAL A 197 15.34 -1.17 -2.71
CA VAL A 197 15.90 -1.30 -1.36
C VAL A 197 14.77 -1.27 -0.34
N ALA A 198 13.78 -0.38 -0.50
CA ALA A 198 12.62 -0.28 0.39
C ALA A 198 11.77 -1.57 0.37
N ILE A 199 11.45 -2.09 -0.82
CA ILE A 199 10.69 -3.34 -1.00
C ILE A 199 11.47 -4.54 -0.46
N ALA A 200 12.79 -4.57 -0.66
CA ALA A 200 13.64 -5.67 -0.20
C ALA A 200 13.96 -5.67 1.29
N ARG A 201 13.48 -4.69 2.09
CA ARG A 201 13.73 -4.63 3.54
C ARG A 201 13.14 -5.83 4.27
N THR A 202 11.94 -6.23 3.87
CA THR A 202 11.26 -7.38 4.44
C THR A 202 11.43 -8.57 3.51
N ARG A 203 12.15 -9.59 3.98
CA ARG A 203 12.32 -10.85 3.25
C ARG A 203 11.64 -11.98 4.00
N LEU A 204 10.82 -12.76 3.30
CA LEU A 204 10.14 -13.92 3.84
C LEU A 204 10.72 -15.18 3.20
N PRO A 205 11.14 -16.19 4.00
CA PRO A 205 11.67 -17.46 3.49
C PRO A 205 10.52 -18.37 3.03
N VAL A 206 9.73 -17.87 2.08
CA VAL A 206 8.51 -18.50 1.57
C VAL A 206 8.49 -18.37 0.06
N ASP A 207 8.00 -19.38 -0.64
CA ASP A 207 7.61 -19.30 -2.04
C ASP A 207 6.20 -18.70 -2.14
N PHE A 208 6.06 -17.44 -2.55
CA PHE A 208 4.73 -16.84 -2.68
C PHE A 208 3.87 -17.52 -3.74
N ASN A 209 4.46 -18.26 -4.69
CA ASN A 209 3.71 -19.01 -5.69
C ASN A 209 3.13 -20.32 -5.13
N ALA A 210 3.82 -20.96 -4.19
CA ALA A 210 3.38 -22.21 -3.57
C ALA A 210 2.57 -22.01 -2.28
N ALA A 211 2.72 -20.86 -1.61
CA ALA A 211 2.07 -20.56 -0.34
C ALA A 211 0.81 -19.70 -0.54
N PRO A 212 -0.41 -20.29 -0.52
CA PRO A 212 -1.65 -19.52 -0.56
C PRO A 212 -1.90 -18.75 0.74
N VAL A 213 -1.16 -19.04 1.81
CA VAL A 213 -1.25 -18.39 3.10
C VAL A 213 0.17 -18.11 3.59
N VAL A 214 0.41 -16.88 4.03
CA VAL A 214 1.62 -16.48 4.73
C VAL A 214 1.23 -16.11 6.14
N HIS A 215 1.94 -16.63 7.12
CA HIS A 215 1.70 -16.29 8.50
C HIS A 215 2.99 -15.74 9.13
N LEU A 216 2.96 -14.48 9.56
CA LEU A 216 4.15 -13.80 10.09
C LEU A 216 4.78 -14.51 11.29
N ALA A 217 3.96 -15.15 12.14
CA ALA A 217 4.45 -15.91 13.29
C ALA A 217 5.34 -17.11 12.91
N ASP A 218 5.32 -17.57 11.66
CA ASP A 218 6.19 -18.65 11.18
C ASP A 218 7.57 -18.18 10.74
N HIS A 219 7.76 -16.86 10.59
CA HIS A 219 8.94 -16.26 9.97
C HIS A 219 9.56 -15.13 10.79
N MET A 220 8.83 -14.59 11.76
CA MET A 220 9.22 -13.41 12.52
C MET A 220 8.82 -13.56 13.99
N ASP A 221 9.68 -13.04 14.86
CA ASP A 221 9.36 -12.89 16.28
C ASP A 221 8.31 -11.80 16.48
N GLU A 222 7.49 -11.93 17.52
CA GLU A 222 6.48 -10.90 17.87
C GLU A 222 7.10 -9.52 18.12
N ALA A 223 8.35 -9.47 18.58
CA ALA A 223 9.10 -8.24 18.81
C ALA A 223 9.58 -7.55 17.51
N ALA A 224 9.57 -8.28 16.39
CA ALA A 224 9.91 -7.75 15.06
C ALA A 224 8.68 -7.24 14.30
N THR A 225 7.49 -7.31 14.92
CA THR A 225 6.22 -6.91 14.29
C THR A 225 5.51 -5.83 15.10
N ALA A 226 5.21 -4.71 14.45
CA ALA A 226 4.20 -3.77 14.91
C ALA A 226 2.83 -4.44 14.89
N ARG A 227 2.07 -4.23 15.96
CA ARG A 227 0.75 -4.81 16.14
C ARG A 227 -0.17 -3.75 16.72
N TRP A 228 -1.44 -3.82 16.31
CA TRP A 228 -2.47 -2.99 16.89
C TRP A 228 -2.98 -3.67 18.15
N GLY A 229 -2.61 -3.10 19.30
CA GLY A 229 -2.96 -3.63 20.62
C GLY A 229 -2.09 -4.81 21.07
N GLU A 230 -2.58 -5.57 22.06
CA GLU A 230 -1.88 -6.70 22.68
C GLU A 230 -2.20 -8.06 22.01
N LEU A 231 -2.68 -8.04 20.75
CA LEU A 231 -3.03 -9.27 20.05
C LEU A 231 -1.75 -10.05 19.67
N PRO A 232 -1.68 -11.36 19.90
CA PRO A 232 -0.57 -12.18 19.43
C PRO A 232 -0.57 -12.23 17.90
N LEU A 233 0.58 -12.51 17.31
CA LEU A 233 0.64 -12.73 15.85
C LEU A 233 -0.23 -13.91 15.44
N ARG A 234 -0.21 -14.97 16.25
CA ARG A 234 -0.96 -16.21 16.06
C ARG A 234 -1.99 -16.37 17.16
N TYR A 235 -3.25 -16.53 16.79
CA TYR A 235 -4.24 -16.95 17.77
C TYR A 235 -4.03 -18.41 18.16
N THR A 236 -3.76 -18.62 19.44
CA THR A 236 -3.65 -19.94 20.04
C THR A 236 -4.89 -20.23 20.86
N GLU A 237 -5.21 -21.50 21.06
CA GLU A 237 -6.32 -21.91 21.94
C GLU A 237 -6.19 -21.27 23.34
N ALA A 238 -4.96 -21.17 23.86
CA ALA A 238 -4.66 -20.51 25.12
C ALA A 238 -4.97 -18.99 25.10
N PHE A 239 -4.80 -18.32 23.96
CA PHE A 239 -5.22 -16.92 23.82
C PHE A 239 -6.75 -16.80 23.79
N SER A 240 -7.43 -17.65 23.03
CA SER A 240 -8.90 -17.68 22.97
C SER A 240 -9.51 -17.94 24.35
N GLN A 241 -8.99 -18.94 25.08
CA GLN A 241 -9.42 -19.22 26.45
C GLN A 241 -9.19 -18.03 27.39
N ARG A 242 -8.05 -17.33 27.28
CA ARG A 242 -7.79 -16.10 28.08
C ARG A 242 -8.77 -14.97 27.73
N ARG A 243 -9.06 -14.76 26.44
CA ARG A 243 -10.03 -13.76 25.96
C ARG A 243 -11.44 -14.09 26.45
N GLU A 244 -11.85 -15.35 26.39
CA GLU A 244 -13.15 -15.82 26.92
C GLU A 244 -13.26 -15.65 28.43
N GLN A 245 -12.21 -16.01 29.18
CA GLN A 245 -12.14 -15.83 30.64
C GLN A 245 -12.22 -14.34 31.01
N ALA A 246 -11.49 -13.48 30.31
CA ALA A 246 -11.56 -12.02 30.50
C ALA A 246 -12.97 -11.49 30.20
N ALA A 247 -13.58 -11.91 29.09
CA ALA A 247 -14.95 -11.53 28.73
C ALA A 247 -15.99 -12.05 29.73
N ALA A 248 -15.82 -13.27 30.27
CA ALA A 248 -16.67 -13.81 31.33
C ALA A 248 -16.54 -13.01 32.63
N ALA A 249 -15.32 -12.61 33.01
CA ALA A 249 -15.07 -11.78 34.19
C ALA A 249 -15.71 -10.39 34.07
N VAL A 250 -15.61 -9.75 32.90
CA VAL A 250 -16.28 -8.46 32.63
C VAL A 250 -17.80 -8.61 32.73
N ARG A 251 -18.40 -9.63 32.09
CA ARG A 251 -19.85 -9.91 32.19
C ARG A 251 -20.28 -10.17 33.64
N GLN A 252 -19.48 -10.90 34.42
CA GLN A 252 -19.76 -11.14 35.83
C GLN A 252 -19.71 -9.84 36.65
N ARG A 253 -18.74 -8.95 36.39
CA ARG A 253 -18.66 -7.64 37.03
C ARG A 253 -19.86 -6.77 36.70
N SER A 254 -20.26 -6.69 35.43
CA SER A 254 -21.45 -5.93 35.00
C SER A 254 -22.73 -6.46 35.63
N ARG A 255 -22.90 -7.79 35.73
CA ARG A 255 -24.05 -8.39 36.44
C ARG A 255 -24.07 -8.01 37.93
N ARG A 256 -22.92 -8.05 38.61
CA ARG A 256 -22.82 -7.62 40.02
C ARG A 256 -23.19 -6.14 40.18
N THR A 257 -22.69 -5.27 39.31
CA THR A 257 -23.04 -3.83 39.33
C THR A 257 -24.54 -3.62 39.13
N LEU A 258 -25.17 -4.32 38.19
CA LEU A 258 -26.63 -4.23 37.98
C LEU A 258 -27.42 -4.72 39.20
N VAL A 259 -26.98 -5.82 39.85
CA VAL A 259 -27.60 -6.30 41.09
C VAL A 259 -27.46 -5.26 42.22
N TYR A 260 -26.28 -4.67 42.39
CA TYR A 260 -26.08 -3.62 43.40
C TYR A 260 -26.94 -2.39 43.14
N LEU A 261 -27.04 -1.95 41.88
CA LEU A 261 -27.91 -0.84 41.49
C LEU A 261 -29.38 -1.16 41.77
N ALA A 262 -29.84 -2.37 41.44
CA ALA A 262 -31.22 -2.80 41.71
C ALA A 262 -31.53 -2.83 43.23
N VAL A 263 -30.60 -3.34 44.04
CA VAL A 263 -30.74 -3.34 45.51
C VAL A 263 -30.78 -1.92 46.08
N LEU A 264 -29.88 -1.04 45.62
CA LEU A 264 -29.83 0.35 46.05
C LEU A 264 -31.13 1.09 45.69
N LEU A 265 -31.63 0.93 44.47
CA LEU A 265 -32.90 1.52 44.03
C LEU A 265 -34.10 1.00 44.84
N GLY A 266 -34.12 -0.31 45.13
CA GLY A 266 -35.16 -0.90 46.00
C GLY A 266 -35.15 -0.33 47.41
N ALA A 267 -33.96 -0.16 48.01
CA ALA A 267 -33.82 0.44 49.33
C ALA A 267 -34.27 1.91 49.36
N LEU A 268 -33.93 2.69 48.33
CA LEU A 268 -34.38 4.08 48.19
C LEU A 268 -35.90 4.19 48.05
N ALA A 269 -36.52 3.29 47.26
CA ALA A 269 -37.98 3.25 47.13
C ALA A 269 -38.68 2.91 48.44
N LEU A 270 -38.13 1.97 49.22
CA LEU A 270 -38.65 1.62 50.54
C LEU A 270 -38.57 2.82 51.50
N LEU A 271 -37.44 3.53 51.53
CA LEU A 271 -37.27 4.73 52.36
C LEU A 271 -38.26 5.84 51.98
N ALA A 272 -38.49 6.07 50.68
CA ALA A 272 -39.46 7.05 50.21
C ALA A 272 -40.91 6.69 50.57
N SER A 273 -41.24 5.40 50.74
CA SER A 273 -42.57 4.97 51.16
C SER A 273 -42.87 5.18 52.65
N LEU A 274 -41.84 5.44 53.45
CA LEU A 274 -41.95 5.65 54.90
C LEU A 274 -42.06 7.13 55.31
N THR A 275 -41.91 8.05 54.37
CA THR A 275 -42.02 9.51 54.56
C THR A 275 -43.36 10.02 54.04
#